data_AF-A0A3N2Q6X3-F1
#
_entry.id   AF-A0A3N2Q6X3-F1
#
_cell.length_a   1.000
_cell.length_b   1.000
_cell.length_c   1.000
_cell.angle_alpha   90.00
_cell.angle_beta   90.00
_cell.angle_gamma   90.00
#
_symmetry.space_group_name_H-M   'P 1'
#
loop_
_entity.id
_entity.type
_entity.pdbx_description
1 polymer ?
#
loop_
_entity_poly.entity_id
_entity_poly.type
_entity_poly.pdbx_seq_one_letter_code
_entity_poly.pdbx_strand_id
1 'polypeptide(L)'
;MASRTHPAFTRAEVETHNSKDSCYVTIDDKVYDVTDFVQDHPGGPELILDYAGKDVKEILKDATSHPHSQAAYEVLDESLVGFLASENVTNGSAPSAVNGSQKGADWVHPRTGMSREEDLSKETDFTTDYKTHKFLDLSRPLFPQIWYGGFSKEFYLDQVHRPRHYKGGQSAPLFGNFLEPLSKTPWWVVPTIWLPPVAYGTYVASEGLGGVEQAAYWGLGCFLWSLVEYILHRFLFHLDEWLPDNRVGITVHFLLHGIHHYLPMDKYRLVMPPTLFVVLATPFWKLAHTIFSYNWYAATSVYCGGIFGYICYDLTHYFLHHQNLPLWYKQLKKYHLQHHFLDYELGFGVTSRFWDRVFGTELLPVVKTN
;
A
#
# COMPACT_ATOMS: atom_id res chain seq x y z
N MET A 1 29.16 -0.83 0.03
CA MET A 1 27.92 -0.32 0.67
C MET A 1 28.04 1.18 0.76
N ALA A 2 27.17 1.94 0.09
CA ALA A 2 27.09 3.39 0.26
C ALA A 2 25.90 3.68 1.18
N SER A 3 26.20 4.02 2.43
CA SER A 3 25.26 4.69 3.33
C SER A 3 24.91 6.03 2.67
N ARG A 4 23.65 6.26 2.28
CA ARG A 4 23.20 7.59 1.86
C ARG A 4 22.93 8.41 3.12
N THR A 5 24.01 8.91 3.72
CA THR A 5 23.96 10.17 4.45
C THR A 5 23.42 11.22 3.48
N HIS A 6 22.29 11.83 3.78
CA HIS A 6 21.82 13.00 3.05
C HIS A 6 22.99 14.00 2.93
N PRO A 7 23.36 14.45 1.72
CA PRO A 7 24.52 15.29 1.52
C PRO A 7 24.41 16.58 2.33
N ALA A 8 25.56 17.02 2.86
CA ALA A 8 25.68 18.35 3.42
C ALA A 8 25.97 19.32 2.27
N PHE A 9 25.14 20.35 2.12
CA PHE A 9 25.32 21.40 1.13
C PHE A 9 25.85 22.65 1.81
N THR A 10 26.78 23.34 1.17
CA THR A 10 27.09 24.71 1.56
C THR A 10 25.98 25.65 1.09
N ARG A 11 25.81 26.79 1.76
CA ARG A 11 24.88 27.84 1.31
C ARG A 11 25.15 28.24 -0.15
N ALA A 12 26.42 28.36 -0.53
CA ALA A 12 26.85 28.71 -1.87
C ALA A 12 26.46 27.65 -2.92
N GLU A 13 26.51 26.36 -2.58
CA GLU A 13 26.05 25.28 -3.47
C GLU A 13 24.54 25.38 -3.71
N VAL A 14 23.74 25.57 -2.65
CA VAL A 14 22.29 25.73 -2.77
C VAL A 14 21.91 26.93 -3.64
N GLU A 15 22.63 28.04 -3.51
CA GLU A 15 22.39 29.25 -4.32
C GLU A 15 22.66 29.06 -5.81
N THR A 16 23.42 28.03 -6.21
CA THR A 16 23.63 27.70 -7.63
C THR A 16 22.44 26.99 -8.27
N HIS A 17 21.52 26.43 -7.46
CA HIS A 17 20.29 25.77 -7.91
C HIS A 17 19.13 26.78 -7.98
N ASN A 18 19.26 27.74 -8.89
CA ASN A 18 18.39 28.92 -8.99
C ASN A 18 17.62 29.04 -10.33
N SER A 19 17.32 27.92 -10.99
CA SER A 19 16.70 27.89 -12.32
C SER A 19 15.54 26.88 -12.41
N LYS A 20 14.75 26.95 -13.49
CA LYS A 20 13.62 26.02 -13.72
C LYS A 20 14.06 24.55 -13.79
N ASP A 21 15.24 24.28 -14.31
CA ASP A 21 15.76 22.91 -14.47
C ASP A 21 16.58 22.46 -13.25
N SER A 22 16.75 23.35 -12.25
CA SER A 22 17.44 23.04 -11.00
C SER A 22 17.08 24.11 -9.95
N CYS A 23 16.09 23.81 -9.11
CA CYS A 23 15.46 24.77 -8.19
C CYS A 23 15.46 24.23 -6.76
N TYR A 24 16.39 24.70 -5.93
CA TYR A 24 16.48 24.27 -4.53
C TYR A 24 15.99 25.37 -3.60
N VAL A 25 15.39 25.01 -2.47
CA VAL A 25 14.97 25.95 -1.43
C VAL A 25 15.39 25.44 -0.06
N THR A 26 15.47 26.33 0.93
CA THR A 26 15.80 25.95 2.31
C THR A 26 14.70 26.31 3.30
N ILE A 27 14.59 25.52 4.36
CA ILE A 27 13.94 25.93 5.60
C ILE A 27 14.88 25.58 6.73
N ASP A 28 15.36 26.59 7.44
CA ASP A 28 16.33 26.42 8.52
C ASP A 28 17.60 25.70 8.02
N ASP A 29 17.88 24.48 8.50
CA ASP A 29 19.03 23.68 8.12
C ASP A 29 18.73 22.68 7.01
N LYS A 30 17.50 22.61 6.50
CA LYS A 30 17.07 21.63 5.48
C LYS A 30 17.14 22.20 4.07
N VAL A 31 17.56 21.35 3.13
CA VAL A 31 17.68 21.67 1.69
C VAL A 31 16.71 20.78 0.92
N TYR A 32 15.85 21.41 0.12
CA TYR A 32 14.79 20.77 -0.64
C TYR A 32 15.00 20.98 -2.15
N ASP A 33 14.93 19.92 -2.93
CA ASP A 33 14.92 19.98 -4.39
C ASP A 33 13.48 19.98 -4.88
N VAL A 34 12.98 21.16 -5.23
CA VAL A 34 11.60 21.34 -5.68
C VAL A 34 11.50 21.42 -7.21
N THR A 35 12.55 21.03 -7.94
CA THR A 35 12.64 21.16 -9.40
C THR A 35 11.43 20.55 -10.11
N ASP A 36 11.05 19.32 -9.73
CA ASP A 36 9.92 18.61 -10.32
C ASP A 36 8.57 19.24 -9.94
N PHE A 37 8.50 19.94 -8.80
CA PHE A 37 7.27 20.57 -8.30
C PHE A 37 7.03 21.97 -8.88
N VAL A 38 8.05 22.64 -9.45
CA VAL A 38 7.94 24.03 -9.95
C VAL A 38 6.74 24.20 -10.89
N GLN A 39 6.52 23.28 -11.84
CA GLN A 39 5.41 23.38 -12.80
C GLN A 39 4.04 23.03 -12.21
N ASP A 40 4.01 22.27 -11.11
CA ASP A 40 2.80 21.78 -10.46
C ASP A 40 2.35 22.70 -9.30
N HIS A 41 3.11 23.77 -9.03
CA HIS A 41 2.80 24.71 -7.97
C HIS A 41 1.48 25.44 -8.22
N PRO A 42 0.47 25.32 -7.33
CA PRO A 42 -0.84 25.93 -7.52
C PRO A 42 -0.83 27.46 -7.66
N GLY A 43 0.18 28.13 -7.09
CA GLY A 43 0.38 29.57 -7.21
C GLY A 43 1.12 30.02 -8.47
N GLY A 44 1.54 29.09 -9.32
CA GLY A 44 2.33 29.34 -10.54
C GLY A 44 3.84 29.12 -10.33
N PRO A 45 4.57 28.68 -11.38
CA PRO A 45 6.00 28.38 -11.30
C PRO A 45 6.87 29.59 -10.96
N GLU A 46 6.48 30.78 -11.41
CA GLU A 46 7.16 32.05 -11.17
C GLU A 46 7.38 32.33 -9.68
N LEU A 47 6.40 32.03 -8.83
CA LEU A 47 6.49 32.28 -7.38
C LEU A 47 7.54 31.42 -6.69
N ILE A 48 7.76 30.20 -7.16
CA ILE A 48 8.83 29.34 -6.63
C ILE A 48 10.19 29.81 -7.16
N LEU A 49 10.26 30.20 -8.43
CA LEU A 49 11.51 30.61 -9.07
C LEU A 49 12.10 31.90 -8.46
N ASP A 50 11.26 32.82 -7.96
CA ASP A 50 11.71 34.00 -7.22
C ASP A 50 12.48 33.66 -5.93
N TYR A 51 12.25 32.45 -5.40
CA TYR A 51 12.88 31.92 -4.19
C TYR A 51 13.87 30.78 -4.47
N ALA A 52 14.16 30.48 -5.74
CA ALA A 52 15.14 29.47 -6.09
C ALA A 52 16.53 29.83 -5.54
N GLY A 53 17.15 28.88 -4.86
CA GLY A 53 18.39 29.05 -4.13
C GLY A 53 18.26 29.91 -2.86
N LYS A 54 17.08 30.06 -2.24
CA LYS A 54 16.83 30.89 -1.03
C LYS A 54 16.10 30.14 0.08
N ASP A 55 16.04 30.76 1.27
CA ASP A 55 15.22 30.29 2.37
C ASP A 55 13.76 30.74 2.22
N VAL A 56 12.82 29.80 2.41
CA VAL A 56 11.39 30.00 2.20
C VAL A 56 10.56 29.94 3.49
N LYS A 57 11.20 29.84 4.66
CA LYS A 57 10.50 29.69 5.95
C LYS A 57 9.49 30.79 6.22
N GLU A 58 9.89 32.04 5.97
CA GLU A 58 9.04 33.20 6.26
C GLU A 58 7.94 33.37 5.21
N ILE A 59 8.24 33.14 3.92
CA ILE A 59 7.24 33.31 2.86
C ILE A 59 6.17 32.21 2.89
N LEU A 60 6.50 30.99 3.34
CA LEU A 60 5.52 29.91 3.54
C LEU A 60 4.51 30.20 4.66
N LYS A 61 4.90 31.06 5.62
CA LYS A 61 4.07 31.51 6.74
C LYS A 61 3.39 32.86 6.48
N ASP A 62 3.68 33.50 5.35
CA ASP A 62 3.17 34.83 5.04
C ASP A 62 1.69 34.78 4.67
N ALA A 63 0.85 35.26 5.59
CA ALA A 63 -0.58 35.37 5.40
C ALA A 63 -0.99 36.36 4.29
N THR A 64 -0.08 37.25 3.86
CA THR A 64 -0.34 38.18 2.75
C THR A 64 -0.12 37.57 1.37
N SER A 65 0.72 36.51 1.26
CA SER A 65 0.83 35.69 0.04
C SER A 65 -0.33 34.70 -0.05
N HIS A 66 -0.45 33.80 0.92
CA HIS A 66 -1.59 32.91 1.23
C HIS A 66 -1.16 31.86 2.28
N PRO A 67 -2.08 31.33 3.10
CA PRO A 67 -1.76 30.27 4.04
C PRO A 67 -1.56 28.92 3.31
N HIS A 68 -0.38 28.33 3.46
CA HIS A 68 -0.09 26.98 2.98
C HIS A 68 -0.79 25.95 3.87
N SER A 69 -1.51 25.00 3.27
CA SER A 69 -2.16 23.90 4.00
C SER A 69 -1.13 22.90 4.52
N GLN A 70 -1.50 22.05 5.48
CA GLN A 70 -0.62 20.97 5.96
C GLN A 70 -0.11 20.07 4.81
N ALA A 71 -0.94 19.86 3.77
CA ALA A 71 -0.55 19.09 2.59
C ALA A 71 0.57 19.76 1.78
N ALA A 72 0.64 21.10 1.75
CA ALA A 72 1.72 21.81 1.07
C ALA A 72 3.07 21.64 1.80
N TYR A 73 3.04 21.60 3.14
CA TYR A 73 4.23 21.27 3.93
C TYR A 73 4.67 19.81 3.76
N GLU A 74 3.73 18.87 3.60
CA GLU A 74 4.04 17.47 3.31
C GLU A 74 4.72 17.29 1.93
N VAL A 75 4.26 17.99 0.89
CA VAL A 75 4.90 18.01 -0.44
C VAL A 75 6.33 18.54 -0.37
N LEU A 76 6.56 19.58 0.44
CA LEU A 76 7.90 20.11 0.66
C LEU A 76 8.78 19.09 1.39
N ASP A 77 8.28 18.40 2.41
CA ASP A 77 9.03 17.38 3.14
C ASP A 77 9.47 16.20 2.24
N GLU A 78 8.65 15.82 1.24
CA GLU A 78 9.01 14.81 0.23
C GLU A 78 10.17 15.26 -0.68
N SER A 79 10.39 16.57 -0.79
CA SER A 79 11.45 17.17 -1.62
C SER A 79 12.80 17.29 -0.89
N LEU A 80 12.94 16.75 0.33
CA LEU A 80 14.16 16.90 1.14
C LEU A 80 15.35 16.13 0.56
N VAL A 81 16.39 16.85 0.15
CA VAL A 81 17.60 16.27 -0.45
C VAL A 81 18.83 16.35 0.46
N GLY A 82 18.88 17.28 1.40
CA GLY A 82 20.04 17.42 2.29
C GLY A 82 19.89 18.42 3.42
N PHE A 83 21.03 18.73 4.03
CA PHE A 83 21.12 19.70 5.12
C PHE A 83 22.25 20.70 4.85
N LEU A 84 22.15 21.92 5.38
CA LEU A 84 23.23 22.90 5.31
C LEU A 84 24.41 22.47 6.20
N ALA A 85 25.62 22.54 5.67
CA ALA A 85 26.84 22.27 6.42
C ALA A 85 27.03 23.33 7.52
N SER A 86 27.17 22.89 8.77
CA SER A 86 27.49 23.78 9.90
C SER A 86 28.91 24.32 9.73
N GLU A 87 29.08 25.65 9.73
CA GLU A 87 30.39 26.28 9.73
C GLU A 87 31.08 26.03 11.08
N ASN A 88 31.78 24.90 11.21
CA ASN A 88 32.97 24.70 12.03
C ASN A 88 33.45 23.24 11.92
N VAL A 89 34.63 23.03 11.30
CA VAL A 89 35.81 22.34 11.86
C VAL A 89 36.77 21.93 10.73
N THR A 90 37.95 22.54 10.79
CA THR A 90 39.19 22.27 10.06
C THR A 90 39.89 20.98 10.55
N ASN A 91 40.51 20.26 9.60
CA ASN A 91 41.61 19.26 9.69
C ASN A 91 42.18 18.85 11.06
N GLY A 92 42.29 17.53 11.31
CA GLY A 92 43.33 16.94 12.19
C GLY A 92 42.98 15.64 12.91
N SER A 93 43.65 14.54 12.51
CA SER A 93 44.16 13.38 13.27
C SER A 93 43.43 12.83 14.52
N ALA A 94 43.12 11.52 14.49
CA ALA A 94 42.69 10.68 15.63
C ALA A 94 43.76 10.59 16.75
N PRO A 95 43.45 10.23 18.03
CA PRO A 95 42.82 8.93 18.39
C PRO A 95 41.80 8.91 19.57
N SER A 96 40.99 7.85 19.56
CA SER A 96 40.24 7.15 20.61
C SER A 96 39.90 7.86 21.95
N ALA A 97 38.61 8.05 22.22
CA ALA A 97 37.96 7.58 23.45
C ALA A 97 36.42 7.67 23.36
N VAL A 98 35.79 6.64 23.92
CA VAL A 98 34.37 6.41 24.20
C VAL A 98 33.62 7.67 24.65
N ASN A 99 32.51 8.00 23.97
CA ASN A 99 31.26 8.34 24.64
C ASN A 99 30.08 8.31 23.65
N GLY A 100 29.09 7.49 23.99
CA GLY A 100 27.84 7.38 23.25
C GLY A 100 27.09 8.70 23.23
N SER A 101 26.68 9.10 22.02
CA SER A 101 25.55 9.98 21.82
C SER A 101 24.71 9.35 20.71
N GLN A 102 23.55 8.84 21.10
CA GLN A 102 22.54 8.31 20.19
C GLN A 102 22.15 9.41 19.20
N LYS A 103 22.61 9.28 17.95
CA LYS A 103 21.99 9.95 16.81
C LYS A 103 20.61 9.30 16.61
N GLY A 104 19.56 10.11 16.58
CA GLY A 104 18.17 9.66 16.45
C GLY A 104 18.04 8.65 15.32
N ALA A 105 17.73 7.41 15.69
CA ALA A 105 17.47 6.35 14.72
C ALA A 105 16.20 6.74 13.95
N ASP A 106 16.26 6.70 12.62
CA ASP A 106 15.04 6.60 11.81
C ASP A 106 14.21 5.45 12.41
N TRP A 107 12.96 5.73 12.77
CA TRP A 107 12.12 4.72 13.37
C TRP A 107 11.88 3.61 12.35
N VAL A 108 12.36 2.41 12.68
CA VAL A 108 12.12 1.20 11.91
C VAL A 108 11.02 0.44 12.64
N HIS A 109 9.94 0.13 11.96
CA HIS A 109 8.81 -0.56 12.57
C HIS A 109 9.29 -1.93 13.11
N PRO A 110 9.12 -2.24 14.41
CA PRO A 110 9.71 -3.44 15.04
C PRO A 110 9.27 -4.78 14.42
N ARG A 111 8.03 -4.85 13.94
CA ARG A 111 7.48 -6.04 13.26
C ARG A 111 7.93 -6.14 11.81
N THR A 112 7.53 -5.19 10.95
CA THR A 112 7.82 -5.23 9.50
C THR A 112 9.29 -4.98 9.14
N GLY A 113 10.05 -4.28 10.00
CA GLY A 113 11.44 -3.89 9.72
C GLY A 113 11.58 -2.76 8.71
N MET A 114 10.49 -2.05 8.40
CA MET A 114 10.44 -0.98 7.40
C MET A 114 10.37 0.40 8.04
N SER A 115 10.91 1.40 7.35
CA SER A 115 10.92 2.79 7.79
C SER A 115 10.07 3.70 6.91
N ARG A 116 9.96 3.39 5.61
CA ARG A 116 9.29 4.22 4.61
C ARG A 116 8.64 3.37 3.50
N GLU A 117 7.79 3.98 2.68
CA GLU A 117 7.10 3.31 1.55
C GLU A 117 8.09 2.74 0.53
N GLU A 118 9.20 3.43 0.27
CA GLU A 118 10.20 3.00 -0.73
C GLU A 118 10.84 1.65 -0.38
N ASP A 119 10.84 1.28 0.92
CA ASP A 119 11.35 -0.01 1.39
C ASP A 119 10.54 -1.19 0.82
N LEU A 120 9.28 -1.00 0.44
CA LEU A 120 8.43 -2.04 -0.17
C LEU A 120 8.93 -2.50 -1.56
N SER A 121 9.70 -1.66 -2.24
CA SER A 121 10.22 -1.95 -3.60
C SER A 121 11.69 -2.38 -3.59
N LYS A 122 12.33 -2.47 -2.42
CA LYS A 122 13.74 -2.82 -2.30
C LYS A 122 13.93 -4.33 -2.44
N GLU A 123 14.70 -4.74 -3.45
CA GLU A 123 15.02 -6.15 -3.68
C GLU A 123 15.59 -6.83 -2.44
N THR A 124 15.06 -8.01 -2.13
CA THR A 124 15.53 -8.86 -1.03
C THR A 124 16.70 -9.73 -1.48
N ASP A 125 17.79 -9.74 -0.71
CA ASP A 125 18.88 -10.70 -0.90
C ASP A 125 18.45 -12.08 -0.35
N PHE A 126 18.24 -13.05 -1.24
CA PHE A 126 17.63 -14.33 -0.89
C PHE A 126 18.46 -15.12 0.13
N THR A 127 19.79 -15.10 -0.01
CA THR A 127 20.68 -15.87 0.86
C THR A 127 20.71 -15.29 2.27
N THR A 128 20.76 -13.97 2.38
CA THR A 128 20.79 -13.26 3.65
C THR A 128 19.44 -13.36 4.35
N ASP A 129 18.33 -13.15 3.64
CA ASP A 129 16.98 -13.26 4.20
C ASP A 129 16.73 -14.66 4.79
N TYR A 130 17.00 -15.72 4.01
CA TYR A 130 16.83 -17.09 4.50
C TYR A 130 17.76 -17.42 5.66
N LYS A 131 19.01 -16.93 5.65
CA LYS A 131 19.96 -17.14 6.76
C LYS A 131 19.50 -16.45 8.05
N THR A 132 18.95 -15.24 7.95
CA THR A 132 18.54 -14.42 9.09
C THR A 132 17.20 -14.88 9.66
N HIS A 133 16.20 -15.07 8.80
CA HIS A 133 14.81 -15.27 9.23
C HIS A 133 14.37 -16.73 9.28
N LYS A 134 15.09 -17.65 8.59
CA LYS A 134 14.77 -19.09 8.55
C LYS A 134 13.33 -19.40 8.11
N PHE A 135 12.72 -18.51 7.32
CA PHE A 135 11.34 -18.65 6.87
C PHE A 135 11.28 -19.33 5.48
N LEU A 136 11.26 -18.55 4.40
CA LEU A 136 11.18 -19.05 3.02
C LEU A 136 12.45 -18.73 2.24
N ASP A 137 12.96 -19.71 1.50
CA ASP A 137 14.03 -19.52 0.52
C ASP A 137 13.41 -19.10 -0.82
N LEU A 138 13.54 -17.82 -1.14
CA LEU A 138 13.03 -17.23 -2.39
C LEU A 138 13.67 -17.84 -3.66
N SER A 139 14.81 -18.53 -3.55
CA SER A 139 15.41 -19.22 -4.71
C SER A 139 14.68 -20.50 -5.12
N ARG A 140 13.70 -20.96 -4.33
CA ARG A 140 12.96 -22.21 -4.53
C ARG A 140 11.45 -21.98 -4.50
N PRO A 141 10.63 -22.91 -5.03
CA PRO A 141 9.17 -22.79 -5.01
C PRO A 141 8.62 -22.62 -3.58
N LEU A 142 7.73 -21.64 -3.37
CA LEU A 142 7.24 -21.28 -2.03
C LEU A 142 6.20 -22.25 -1.47
N PHE A 143 5.32 -22.82 -2.30
CA PHE A 143 4.22 -23.67 -1.83
C PHE A 143 4.71 -24.93 -1.10
N PRO A 144 5.67 -25.71 -1.64
CA PRO A 144 6.21 -26.87 -0.91
C PRO A 144 6.88 -26.48 0.41
N GLN A 145 7.51 -25.32 0.48
CA GLN A 145 8.15 -24.82 1.70
C GLN A 145 7.11 -24.48 2.77
N ILE A 146 5.98 -23.88 2.40
CA ILE A 146 4.87 -23.66 3.33
C ILE A 146 4.23 -24.98 3.77
N TRP A 147 3.95 -25.89 2.82
CA TRP A 147 3.22 -27.13 3.10
C TRP A 147 4.02 -28.14 3.93
N TYR A 148 5.34 -28.23 3.69
CA TYR A 148 6.24 -29.19 4.36
C TYR A 148 7.20 -28.54 5.36
N GLY A 149 7.17 -27.20 5.53
CA GLY A 149 8.13 -26.48 6.37
C GLY A 149 7.96 -26.68 7.88
N GLY A 150 6.78 -27.11 8.33
CA GLY A 150 6.53 -27.39 9.75
C GLY A 150 6.57 -26.17 10.66
N PHE A 151 6.25 -24.99 10.13
CA PHE A 151 6.17 -23.74 10.90
C PHE A 151 5.06 -23.78 11.94
N SER A 152 5.32 -23.22 13.12
CA SER A 152 4.24 -22.86 14.04
C SER A 152 3.49 -21.64 13.50
N LYS A 153 2.22 -21.51 13.88
CA LYS A 153 1.38 -20.35 13.59
C LYS A 153 2.07 -19.03 13.94
N GLU A 154 2.59 -18.92 15.15
CA GLU A 154 3.19 -17.69 15.66
C GLU A 154 4.38 -17.25 14.80
N PHE A 155 5.28 -18.19 14.50
CA PHE A 155 6.43 -17.92 13.64
C PHE A 155 5.99 -17.56 12.21
N TYR A 156 5.01 -18.27 11.67
CA TYR A 156 4.48 -17.98 10.34
C TYR A 156 3.87 -16.58 10.25
N LEU A 157 3.01 -16.20 11.20
CA LEU A 157 2.33 -14.90 11.19
C LEU A 157 3.31 -13.74 11.36
N ASP A 158 4.32 -13.90 12.21
CA ASP A 158 5.39 -12.91 12.37
C ASP A 158 6.19 -12.72 11.08
N GLN A 159 6.43 -13.80 10.32
CA GLN A 159 7.26 -13.74 9.12
C GLN A 159 6.51 -13.40 7.84
N VAL A 160 5.26 -13.84 7.69
CA VAL A 160 4.48 -13.62 6.45
C VAL A 160 4.09 -12.16 6.27
N HIS A 161 3.86 -11.42 7.37
CA HIS A 161 3.52 -10.00 7.35
C HIS A 161 4.74 -9.07 7.30
N ARG A 162 5.95 -9.62 7.21
CA ARG A 162 7.18 -8.88 6.96
C ARG A 162 7.45 -8.87 5.45
N PRO A 163 7.24 -7.76 4.74
CA PRO A 163 7.25 -7.80 3.28
C PRO A 163 8.66 -8.03 2.71
N ARG A 164 8.75 -8.83 1.65
CA ARG A 164 9.94 -9.08 0.83
C ARG A 164 9.66 -8.61 -0.61
N HIS A 165 10.73 -8.45 -1.38
CA HIS A 165 10.64 -8.11 -2.80
C HIS A 165 11.47 -9.07 -3.64
N TYR A 166 10.83 -9.72 -4.61
CA TYR A 166 11.51 -10.65 -5.50
C TYR A 166 12.31 -9.90 -6.57
N LYS A 167 13.49 -10.43 -6.89
CA LYS A 167 14.46 -9.77 -7.77
C LYS A 167 13.87 -9.44 -9.15
N GLY A 168 14.17 -8.24 -9.64
CA GLY A 168 13.79 -7.75 -10.97
C GLY A 168 12.29 -7.51 -11.14
N GLY A 169 11.53 -7.40 -10.03
CA GLY A 169 10.07 -7.22 -10.06
C GLY A 169 9.32 -8.41 -10.69
N GLN A 170 9.98 -9.57 -10.77
CA GLN A 170 9.36 -10.81 -11.25
C GLN A 170 8.54 -11.46 -10.13
N SER A 171 7.64 -12.39 -10.47
CA SER A 171 6.95 -13.19 -9.47
C SER A 171 7.82 -14.34 -8.98
N ALA A 172 7.96 -14.47 -7.66
CA ALA A 172 8.64 -15.63 -7.05
C ALA A 172 7.96 -16.94 -7.48
N PRO A 173 8.67 -18.06 -7.72
CA PRO A 173 7.99 -19.31 -8.07
C PRO A 173 7.13 -19.81 -6.91
N LEU A 174 5.83 -20.07 -7.12
CA LEU A 174 4.98 -20.67 -6.08
C LEU A 174 5.05 -22.19 -6.15
N PHE A 175 4.81 -22.77 -7.32
CA PHE A 175 4.85 -24.21 -7.56
C PHE A 175 6.12 -24.64 -8.30
N GLY A 176 6.66 -23.79 -9.18
CA GLY A 176 7.86 -24.08 -9.98
C GLY A 176 7.66 -25.17 -11.03
N ASN A 177 6.42 -25.46 -11.41
CA ASN A 177 6.06 -26.50 -12.38
C ASN A 177 4.86 -26.03 -13.24
N PHE A 178 4.15 -26.96 -13.90
CA PHE A 178 3.02 -26.64 -14.78
C PHE A 178 1.82 -25.97 -14.07
N LEU A 179 1.77 -25.96 -12.74
CA LEU A 179 0.74 -25.25 -11.96
C LEU A 179 1.05 -23.76 -11.78
N GLU A 180 2.27 -23.31 -12.07
CA GLU A 180 2.69 -21.91 -11.88
C GLU A 180 1.76 -20.88 -12.55
N PRO A 181 1.24 -21.10 -13.79
CA PRO A 181 0.30 -20.17 -14.43
C PRO A 181 -0.98 -19.95 -13.62
N LEU A 182 -1.45 -20.94 -12.85
CA LEU A 182 -2.65 -20.79 -11.99
C LEU A 182 -2.42 -19.84 -10.82
N SER A 183 -1.16 -19.57 -10.46
CA SER A 183 -0.78 -18.66 -9.37
C SER A 183 -0.56 -17.22 -9.80
N LYS A 184 -0.69 -16.92 -11.11
CA LYS A 184 -0.38 -15.61 -11.69
C LYS A 184 -1.63 -15.02 -12.32
N THR A 185 -2.22 -14.03 -11.66
CA THR A 185 -3.43 -13.36 -12.13
C THR A 185 -3.12 -11.90 -12.45
N PRO A 186 -3.02 -11.52 -13.74
CA PRO A 186 -2.92 -10.11 -14.14
C PRO A 186 -4.17 -9.32 -13.72
N TRP A 187 -4.00 -8.04 -13.39
CA TRP A 187 -5.10 -7.16 -12.94
C TRP A 187 -6.31 -7.12 -13.88
N TRP A 188 -6.08 -7.15 -15.20
CA TRP A 188 -7.13 -7.06 -16.22
C TRP A 188 -7.97 -8.33 -16.33
N VAL A 189 -7.56 -9.45 -15.73
CA VAL A 189 -8.34 -10.69 -15.71
C VAL A 189 -9.64 -10.50 -14.95
N VAL A 190 -9.62 -9.77 -13.82
CA VAL A 190 -10.79 -9.52 -12.97
C VAL A 190 -11.93 -8.86 -13.76
N PRO A 191 -11.77 -7.66 -14.37
CA PRO A 191 -12.87 -7.06 -15.14
C PRO A 191 -13.23 -7.89 -16.38
N THR A 192 -12.26 -8.52 -17.04
CA THR A 192 -12.54 -9.32 -18.26
C THR A 192 -13.44 -10.52 -17.98
N ILE A 193 -13.23 -11.21 -16.87
CA ILE A 193 -14.02 -12.40 -16.51
C ILE A 193 -15.35 -12.01 -15.86
N TRP A 194 -15.36 -10.99 -15.01
CA TRP A 194 -16.50 -10.72 -14.14
C TRP A 194 -17.47 -9.66 -14.67
N LEU A 195 -17.04 -8.71 -15.51
CA LEU A 195 -17.97 -7.73 -16.09
C LEU A 195 -19.02 -8.39 -17.00
N PRO A 196 -18.71 -9.35 -17.89
CA PRO A 196 -19.72 -9.99 -18.74
C PRO A 196 -20.86 -10.68 -17.96
N PRO A 197 -20.61 -11.56 -16.95
CA PRO A 197 -21.70 -12.15 -16.18
C PRO A 197 -22.43 -11.13 -15.30
N VAL A 198 -21.76 -10.08 -14.81
CA VAL A 198 -22.43 -8.96 -14.12
C VAL A 198 -23.39 -8.22 -15.06
N ALA A 199 -22.95 -7.91 -16.28
CA ALA A 199 -23.77 -7.24 -17.28
C ALA A 199 -24.96 -8.11 -17.69
N TYR A 200 -24.73 -9.41 -17.95
CA TYR A 200 -25.79 -10.36 -18.27
C TYR A 200 -26.79 -10.53 -17.11
N GLY A 201 -26.32 -10.74 -15.88
CA GLY A 201 -27.19 -10.87 -14.72
C GLY A 201 -27.98 -9.58 -14.43
N THR A 202 -27.37 -8.41 -14.66
CA THR A 202 -28.07 -7.11 -14.58
C THR A 202 -29.14 -7.00 -15.65
N TYR A 203 -28.88 -7.43 -16.88
CA TYR A 203 -29.89 -7.50 -17.95
C TYR A 203 -31.04 -8.44 -17.56
N VAL A 204 -30.75 -9.65 -17.10
CA VAL A 204 -31.78 -10.61 -16.67
C VAL A 204 -32.61 -10.06 -15.51
N ALA A 205 -31.98 -9.38 -14.53
CA ALA A 205 -32.70 -8.73 -13.44
C ALA A 205 -33.68 -7.63 -13.94
N SER A 206 -33.36 -6.96 -15.04
CA SER A 206 -34.21 -5.91 -15.62
C SER A 206 -35.50 -6.45 -16.25
N GLU A 207 -35.56 -7.73 -16.59
CA GLU A 207 -36.78 -8.36 -17.14
C GLU A 207 -37.91 -8.47 -16.10
N GLY A 208 -37.57 -8.42 -14.80
CA GLY A 208 -38.52 -8.56 -13.70
C GLY A 208 -38.56 -7.40 -12.71
N LEU A 209 -37.82 -6.31 -12.96
CA LEU A 209 -37.77 -5.13 -12.09
C LEU A 209 -38.02 -3.85 -12.89
N GLY A 210 -38.68 -2.86 -12.27
CA GLY A 210 -38.69 -1.51 -12.81
C GLY A 210 -37.29 -0.86 -12.72
N GLY A 211 -36.96 0.06 -13.62
CA GLY A 211 -35.60 0.65 -13.67
C GLY A 211 -35.14 1.31 -12.36
N VAL A 212 -36.03 1.99 -11.64
CA VAL A 212 -35.72 2.61 -10.33
C VAL A 212 -35.48 1.55 -9.26
N GLU A 213 -36.32 0.51 -9.24
CA GLU A 213 -36.21 -0.60 -8.29
C GLU A 213 -34.91 -1.37 -8.51
N GLN A 214 -34.58 -1.66 -9.77
CA GLN A 214 -33.32 -2.29 -10.14
C GLN A 214 -32.11 -1.46 -9.71
N ALA A 215 -32.12 -0.15 -10.00
CA ALA A 215 -31.04 0.74 -9.59
C ALA A 215 -30.85 0.77 -8.06
N ALA A 216 -31.95 0.74 -7.29
CA ALA A 216 -31.89 0.68 -5.84
C ALA A 216 -31.26 -0.63 -5.33
N TYR A 217 -31.69 -1.79 -5.84
CA TYR A 217 -31.11 -3.08 -5.46
C TYR A 217 -29.65 -3.22 -5.90
N TRP A 218 -29.31 -2.74 -7.09
CA TRP A 218 -27.95 -2.78 -7.61
C TRP A 218 -27.01 -1.88 -6.79
N GLY A 219 -27.47 -0.67 -6.44
CA GLY A 219 -26.75 0.23 -5.53
C GLY A 219 -26.61 -0.33 -4.12
N LEU A 220 -27.65 -1.00 -3.59
CA LEU A 220 -27.56 -1.75 -2.33
C LEU A 220 -26.49 -2.84 -2.41
N GLY A 221 -26.40 -3.57 -3.52
CA GLY A 221 -25.34 -4.54 -3.77
C GLY A 221 -23.94 -3.94 -3.66
N CYS A 222 -23.70 -2.80 -4.31
CA CYS A 222 -22.43 -2.07 -4.22
C CYS A 222 -22.11 -1.63 -2.80
N PHE A 223 -23.10 -1.13 -2.05
CA PHE A 223 -22.92 -0.74 -0.66
C PHE A 223 -22.60 -1.95 0.23
N LEU A 224 -23.35 -3.05 0.10
CA LEU A 224 -23.10 -4.29 0.83
C LEU A 224 -21.73 -4.88 0.52
N TRP A 225 -21.24 -4.73 -0.71
CA TRP A 225 -19.86 -5.11 -1.04
C TRP A 225 -18.85 -4.41 -0.14
N SER A 226 -18.97 -3.10 0.09
CA SER A 226 -18.00 -2.39 0.95
C SER A 226 -17.93 -2.97 2.38
N LEU A 227 -19.06 -3.48 2.89
CA LEU A 227 -19.10 -4.17 4.18
C LEU A 227 -18.50 -5.57 4.10
N VAL A 228 -18.79 -6.31 3.02
CA VAL A 228 -18.21 -7.65 2.78
C VAL A 228 -16.69 -7.55 2.61
N GLU A 229 -16.19 -6.56 1.88
CA GLU A 229 -14.77 -6.23 1.78
C GLU A 229 -14.14 -6.12 3.17
N TYR A 230 -14.68 -5.25 4.02
CA TYR A 230 -14.18 -5.05 5.38
C TYR A 230 -14.19 -6.35 6.20
N ILE A 231 -15.29 -7.10 6.15
CA ILE A 231 -15.44 -8.35 6.91
C ILE A 231 -14.46 -9.42 6.42
N LEU A 232 -14.34 -9.63 5.11
CA LEU A 232 -13.43 -10.61 4.55
C LEU A 232 -11.98 -10.22 4.82
N HIS A 233 -11.63 -8.95 4.64
CA HIS A 233 -10.26 -8.49 4.89
C HIS A 233 -9.87 -8.67 6.36
N ARG A 234 -10.74 -8.30 7.29
CA ARG A 234 -10.48 -8.39 8.73
C ARG A 234 -10.55 -9.80 9.30
N PHE A 235 -11.54 -10.60 8.93
CA PHE A 235 -11.86 -11.86 9.63
C PHE A 235 -11.52 -13.12 8.83
N LEU A 236 -11.23 -13.00 7.53
CA LEU A 236 -10.82 -14.14 6.71
C LEU A 236 -9.38 -14.00 6.20
N PHE A 237 -9.02 -12.83 5.68
CA PHE A 237 -7.70 -12.57 5.14
C PHE A 237 -6.68 -12.35 6.26
N HIS A 238 -7.05 -11.60 7.30
CA HIS A 238 -6.33 -11.49 8.59
C HIS A 238 -6.89 -12.42 9.66
N LEU A 239 -7.03 -13.72 9.34
CA LEU A 239 -7.51 -14.70 10.33
C LEU A 239 -6.58 -14.77 11.56
N ASP A 240 -5.27 -14.55 11.35
CA ASP A 240 -4.22 -14.27 12.33
C ASP A 240 -4.36 -15.04 13.65
N GLU A 241 -4.83 -14.38 14.71
CA GLU A 241 -4.96 -14.98 16.04
C GLU A 241 -5.80 -16.29 16.02
N TRP A 242 -6.82 -16.34 15.16
CA TRP A 242 -7.74 -17.47 14.99
C TRP A 242 -7.24 -18.52 13.99
N LEU A 243 -6.09 -18.30 13.34
CA LEU A 243 -5.49 -19.29 12.45
C LEU A 243 -5.23 -20.58 13.25
N PRO A 244 -5.59 -21.77 12.74
CA PRO A 244 -5.27 -23.01 13.44
C PRO A 244 -3.80 -23.36 13.20
N ASP A 245 -3.13 -23.85 14.24
CA ASP A 245 -1.70 -24.19 14.22
C ASP A 245 -1.44 -25.52 13.50
N ASN A 246 -1.68 -25.53 12.19
CA ASN A 246 -1.42 -26.65 11.31
C ASN A 246 -1.12 -26.19 9.88
N ARG A 247 -0.47 -27.07 9.12
CA ARG A 247 -0.04 -26.79 7.73
C ARG A 247 -1.19 -26.39 6.80
N VAL A 248 -2.40 -26.92 6.99
CA VAL A 248 -3.54 -26.65 6.11
C VAL A 248 -4.02 -25.22 6.32
N GLY A 249 -4.21 -24.82 7.59
CA GLY A 249 -4.58 -23.45 7.96
C GLY A 249 -3.57 -22.44 7.43
N ILE A 250 -2.28 -22.65 7.72
CA ILE A 250 -1.19 -21.79 7.25
C ILE A 250 -1.17 -21.69 5.72
N THR A 251 -1.33 -22.80 5.00
CA THR A 251 -1.33 -22.79 3.54
C THR A 251 -2.53 -22.03 2.97
N VAL A 252 -3.72 -22.23 3.54
CA VAL A 252 -4.94 -21.51 3.12
C VAL A 252 -4.76 -20.02 3.34
N HIS A 253 -4.29 -19.58 4.52
CA HIS A 253 -3.99 -18.18 4.79
C HIS A 253 -2.98 -17.59 3.80
N PHE A 254 -1.89 -18.32 3.53
CA PHE A 254 -0.88 -17.89 2.57
C PHE A 254 -1.46 -17.66 1.17
N LEU A 255 -2.33 -18.55 0.69
CA LEU A 255 -2.95 -18.43 -0.62
C LEU A 255 -4.07 -17.38 -0.70
N LEU A 256 -4.77 -17.11 0.41
CA LEU A 256 -5.84 -16.11 0.49
C LEU A 256 -5.29 -14.69 0.53
N HIS A 257 -4.29 -14.42 1.37
CA HIS A 257 -3.80 -13.06 1.57
C HIS A 257 -2.33 -12.96 2.00
N GLY A 258 -1.81 -13.97 2.72
CA GLY A 258 -0.44 -13.91 3.25
C GLY A 258 0.63 -13.73 2.16
N ILE A 259 0.46 -14.31 0.97
CA ILE A 259 1.39 -14.11 -0.15
C ILE A 259 1.44 -12.66 -0.63
N HIS A 260 0.33 -11.93 -0.51
CA HIS A 260 0.28 -10.52 -0.86
C HIS A 260 1.05 -9.67 0.16
N HIS A 261 0.85 -9.87 1.47
CA HIS A 261 1.66 -9.18 2.49
C HIS A 261 3.14 -9.56 2.42
N TYR A 262 3.45 -10.81 2.07
CA TYR A 262 4.83 -11.28 1.94
C TYR A 262 5.52 -10.73 0.69
N LEU A 263 4.79 -10.50 -0.41
CA LEU A 263 5.31 -9.98 -1.69
C LEU A 263 4.37 -8.90 -2.27
N PRO A 264 4.24 -7.72 -1.64
CA PRO A 264 3.18 -6.75 -1.93
C PRO A 264 3.28 -6.13 -3.33
N MET A 265 4.50 -6.05 -3.86
CA MET A 265 4.79 -5.49 -5.18
C MET A 265 4.82 -6.53 -6.31
N ASP A 266 4.40 -7.78 -6.06
CA ASP A 266 4.23 -8.80 -7.11
C ASP A 266 2.92 -8.56 -7.88
N LYS A 267 3.05 -7.98 -9.08
CA LYS A 267 1.95 -7.61 -9.97
C LYS A 267 0.97 -8.75 -10.33
N TYR A 268 1.37 -10.01 -10.15
CA TYR A 268 0.53 -11.16 -10.51
C TYR A 268 -0.05 -11.89 -9.29
N ARG A 269 0.25 -11.43 -8.07
CA ARG A 269 -0.15 -12.07 -6.80
C ARG A 269 -0.83 -11.12 -5.82
N LEU A 270 -1.56 -10.16 -6.38
CA LEU A 270 -2.36 -9.21 -5.62
C LEU A 270 -3.86 -9.48 -5.81
N VAL A 271 -4.33 -9.45 -7.06
CA VAL A 271 -5.75 -9.64 -7.35
C VAL A 271 -6.18 -11.09 -7.12
N MET A 272 -7.43 -11.29 -6.72
CA MET A 272 -7.94 -12.63 -6.43
C MET A 272 -8.00 -13.49 -7.69
N PRO A 273 -7.35 -14.67 -7.71
CA PRO A 273 -7.50 -15.61 -8.82
C PRO A 273 -8.96 -16.02 -9.00
N PRO A 274 -9.50 -16.06 -10.24
CA PRO A 274 -10.90 -16.40 -10.47
C PRO A 274 -11.34 -17.71 -9.82
N THR A 275 -10.48 -18.72 -9.81
CA THR A 275 -10.73 -20.02 -9.15
C THR A 275 -11.04 -19.85 -7.66
N LEU A 276 -10.30 -19.01 -6.95
CA LEU A 276 -10.51 -18.75 -5.54
C LEU A 276 -11.73 -17.86 -5.32
N PHE A 277 -11.92 -16.84 -6.18
CA PHE A 277 -13.06 -15.95 -6.11
C PHE A 277 -14.40 -16.69 -6.28
N VAL A 278 -14.50 -17.68 -7.19
CA VAL A 278 -15.71 -18.51 -7.32
C VAL A 278 -16.08 -19.18 -6.00
N VAL A 279 -15.10 -19.75 -5.29
CA VAL A 279 -15.32 -20.40 -4.00
C VAL A 279 -15.84 -19.40 -2.97
N LEU A 280 -15.23 -18.21 -2.90
CA LEU A 280 -15.63 -17.15 -1.96
C LEU A 280 -16.99 -16.53 -2.31
N ALA A 281 -17.31 -16.35 -3.60
CA ALA A 281 -18.53 -15.69 -4.06
C ALA A 281 -19.78 -16.60 -4.01
N THR A 282 -19.61 -17.91 -4.21
CA THR A 282 -20.70 -18.90 -4.20
C THR A 282 -21.61 -18.84 -2.95
N PRO A 283 -21.10 -18.78 -1.71
CA PRO A 283 -21.97 -18.64 -0.53
C PRO A 283 -22.78 -17.33 -0.54
N PHE A 284 -22.23 -16.23 -1.07
CA PHE A 284 -22.96 -14.95 -1.16
C PHE A 284 -24.09 -14.99 -2.20
N TRP A 285 -23.94 -15.74 -3.29
CA TRP A 285 -25.05 -15.99 -4.23
C TRP A 285 -26.24 -16.65 -3.52
N LYS A 286 -25.97 -17.72 -2.75
CA LYS A 286 -27.00 -18.43 -1.99
C LYS A 286 -27.61 -17.54 -0.90
N LEU A 287 -26.78 -16.74 -0.23
CA LEU A 287 -27.23 -15.81 0.81
C LEU A 287 -28.18 -14.76 0.22
N ALA A 288 -27.81 -14.12 -0.89
CA ALA A 288 -28.65 -13.15 -1.58
C ALA A 288 -30.01 -13.76 -1.96
N HIS A 289 -30.02 -14.96 -2.54
CA HIS A 289 -31.27 -15.65 -2.93
C HIS A 289 -32.09 -16.15 -1.74
N THR A 290 -31.48 -16.31 -0.57
CA THR A 290 -32.20 -16.62 0.66
C THR A 290 -32.87 -15.37 1.23
N ILE A 291 -32.13 -14.27 1.35
CA ILE A 291 -32.62 -13.00 1.93
C ILE A 291 -33.69 -12.37 1.04
N PHE A 292 -33.46 -12.36 -0.27
CA PHE A 292 -34.36 -11.80 -1.28
C PHE A 292 -35.22 -12.88 -1.94
N SER A 293 -35.53 -13.96 -1.22
CA SER A 293 -36.29 -15.11 -1.73
C SER A 293 -37.69 -14.77 -2.27
N TYR A 294 -38.25 -13.62 -1.87
CA TYR A 294 -39.52 -13.11 -2.39
C TYR A 294 -39.44 -12.61 -3.83
N ASN A 295 -38.25 -12.25 -4.33
CA ASN A 295 -38.06 -11.78 -5.70
C ASN A 295 -36.68 -12.19 -6.23
N TRP A 296 -36.66 -13.17 -7.12
CA TRP A 296 -35.44 -13.70 -7.74
C TRP A 296 -34.64 -12.64 -8.52
N TYR A 297 -35.33 -11.71 -9.20
CA TYR A 297 -34.67 -10.63 -9.94
C TYR A 297 -34.02 -9.61 -9.01
N ALA A 298 -34.64 -9.33 -7.86
CA ALA A 298 -34.04 -8.49 -6.81
C ALA A 298 -32.76 -9.13 -6.26
N ALA A 299 -32.81 -10.42 -5.91
CA ALA A 299 -31.64 -11.17 -5.45
C ALA A 299 -30.48 -11.12 -6.46
N THR A 300 -30.80 -11.32 -7.75
CA THR A 300 -29.85 -11.26 -8.85
C THR A 300 -29.26 -9.85 -9.00
N SER A 301 -30.09 -8.80 -8.95
CA SER A 301 -29.64 -7.40 -9.06
C SER A 301 -28.69 -7.00 -7.92
N VAL A 302 -29.03 -7.36 -6.67
CA VAL A 302 -28.16 -7.12 -5.50
C VAL A 302 -26.83 -7.85 -5.66
N TYR A 303 -26.86 -9.13 -6.08
CA TYR A 303 -25.63 -9.90 -6.28
C TYR A 303 -24.77 -9.30 -7.39
N CYS A 304 -25.34 -8.92 -8.54
CA CYS A 304 -24.61 -8.27 -9.62
C CYS A 304 -23.96 -6.94 -9.18
N GLY A 305 -24.68 -6.11 -8.41
CA GLY A 305 -24.11 -4.90 -7.80
C GLY A 305 -22.97 -5.22 -6.83
N GLY A 306 -23.09 -6.29 -6.04
CA GLY A 306 -22.03 -6.75 -5.14
C GLY A 306 -20.77 -7.22 -5.88
N ILE A 307 -20.92 -8.02 -6.94
CA ILE A 307 -19.78 -8.47 -7.77
C ILE A 307 -19.16 -7.29 -8.54
N PHE A 308 -19.95 -6.30 -8.97
CA PHE A 308 -19.38 -5.07 -9.52
C PHE A 308 -18.54 -4.32 -8.47
N GLY A 309 -19.05 -4.19 -7.23
CA GLY A 309 -18.29 -3.66 -6.11
C GLY A 309 -16.95 -4.39 -5.90
N TYR A 310 -16.95 -5.72 -5.99
CA TYR A 310 -15.72 -6.53 -5.97
C TYR A 310 -14.73 -6.16 -7.06
N ILE A 311 -15.19 -6.01 -8.31
CA ILE A 311 -14.32 -5.61 -9.42
C ILE A 311 -13.68 -4.25 -9.12
N CYS A 312 -14.46 -3.29 -8.62
CA CYS A 312 -13.95 -1.99 -8.20
C CYS A 312 -12.92 -2.11 -7.08
N TYR A 313 -13.17 -2.95 -6.08
CA TYR A 313 -12.24 -3.23 -4.99
C TYR A 313 -10.91 -3.79 -5.48
N ASP A 314 -10.92 -4.85 -6.29
CA ASP A 314 -9.69 -5.56 -6.68
C ASP A 314 -8.83 -4.67 -7.58
N LEU A 315 -9.47 -3.88 -8.46
CA LEU A 315 -8.79 -2.87 -9.26
C LEU A 315 -8.24 -1.72 -8.43
N THR A 316 -9.03 -1.21 -7.47
CA THR A 316 -8.56 -0.20 -6.51
C THR A 316 -7.32 -0.70 -5.80
N HIS A 317 -7.41 -1.87 -5.17
CA HIS A 317 -6.33 -2.50 -4.43
C HIS A 317 -5.07 -2.62 -5.28
N TYR A 318 -5.21 -3.11 -6.53
CA TYR A 318 -4.10 -3.23 -7.45
C TYR A 318 -3.40 -1.90 -7.74
N PHE A 319 -4.18 -0.86 -8.06
CA PHE A 319 -3.64 0.44 -8.45
C PHE A 319 -3.10 1.25 -7.26
N LEU A 320 -3.57 1.00 -6.03
CA LEU A 320 -2.97 1.57 -4.83
C LEU A 320 -1.50 1.15 -4.68
N HIS A 321 -1.16 -0.10 -5.04
CA HIS A 321 0.23 -0.58 -4.99
C HIS A 321 1.06 -0.15 -6.22
N HIS A 322 0.47 -0.15 -7.41
CA HIS A 322 1.25 -0.20 -8.66
C HIS A 322 1.22 1.07 -9.51
N GLN A 323 0.48 2.11 -9.12
CA GLN A 323 0.38 3.34 -9.91
C GLN A 323 0.66 4.59 -9.08
N ASN A 324 1.06 5.66 -9.78
CA ASN A 324 1.00 7.00 -9.24
C ASN A 324 -0.42 7.53 -9.46
N LEU A 325 -1.15 7.71 -8.36
CA LEU A 325 -2.57 8.01 -8.40
C LEU A 325 -2.83 9.53 -8.30
N PRO A 326 -3.99 10.01 -8.79
CA PRO A 326 -4.39 11.41 -8.61
C PRO A 326 -4.41 11.83 -7.14
N LEU A 327 -4.21 13.13 -6.85
CA LEU A 327 -4.10 13.67 -5.48
C LEU A 327 -5.24 13.23 -4.55
N TRP A 328 -6.48 13.22 -5.03
CA TRP A 328 -7.65 12.83 -4.24
C TRP A 328 -7.67 11.33 -3.86
N TYR A 329 -6.83 10.51 -4.49
CA TYR A 329 -6.72 9.07 -4.24
C TYR A 329 -5.39 8.68 -3.57
N LYS A 330 -4.39 9.57 -3.58
CA LYS A 330 -3.11 9.37 -2.89
C LYS A 330 -3.27 9.13 -1.39
N GLN A 331 -4.26 9.77 -0.75
CA GLN A 331 -4.50 9.56 0.68
C GLN A 331 -4.93 8.10 0.97
N LEU A 332 -5.76 7.52 0.11
CA LEU A 332 -6.16 6.12 0.23
C LEU A 332 -4.98 5.19 -0.05
N LYS A 333 -4.12 5.54 -1.02
CA LYS A 333 -2.86 4.80 -1.28
C LYS A 333 -1.98 4.78 -0.04
N LYS A 334 -1.68 5.94 0.53
CA LYS A 334 -0.88 6.08 1.76
C LYS A 334 -1.48 5.24 2.90
N TYR A 335 -2.80 5.32 3.09
CA TYR A 335 -3.51 4.57 4.12
C TYR A 335 -3.36 3.04 3.94
N HIS A 336 -3.58 2.54 2.71
CA HIS A 336 -3.46 1.11 2.43
C HIS A 336 -2.00 0.63 2.50
N LEU A 337 -1.04 1.42 2.06
CA LEU A 337 0.37 1.05 2.18
C LEU A 337 0.80 1.03 3.64
N GLN A 338 0.31 1.95 4.48
CA GLN A 338 0.54 1.90 5.93
C GLN A 338 0.00 0.61 6.54
N HIS A 339 -1.13 0.07 6.07
CA HIS A 339 -1.58 -1.25 6.50
C HIS A 339 -0.54 -2.36 6.18
N HIS A 340 0.19 -2.26 5.07
CA HIS A 340 1.25 -3.22 4.70
C HIS A 340 2.56 -3.06 5.48
N PHE A 341 3.09 -1.83 5.59
CA PHE A 341 4.43 -1.60 6.15
C PHE A 341 4.43 -1.07 7.58
N LEU A 342 3.33 -0.47 8.05
CA LEU A 342 3.18 0.07 9.39
C LEU A 342 2.44 -0.94 10.27
N ASP A 343 1.13 -1.10 10.10
CA ASP A 343 0.33 -1.94 11.01
C ASP A 343 -0.78 -2.68 10.27
N TYR A 344 -0.61 -4.00 10.12
CA TYR A 344 -1.56 -4.86 9.42
C TYR A 344 -2.77 -5.25 10.29
N GLU A 345 -2.78 -4.90 11.58
CA GLU A 345 -3.90 -5.16 12.50
C GLU A 345 -5.00 -4.07 12.42
N LEU A 346 -4.77 -3.04 11.59
CA LEU A 346 -5.66 -1.89 11.37
C LEU A 346 -5.74 -1.58 9.86
N GLY A 347 -6.70 -0.76 9.45
CA GLY A 347 -6.80 -0.31 8.06
C GLY A 347 -7.31 -1.36 7.08
N PHE A 348 -8.37 -2.08 7.46
CA PHE A 348 -8.94 -3.16 6.63
C PHE A 348 -9.79 -2.62 5.46
N GLY A 349 -10.17 -1.35 5.46
CA GLY A 349 -10.88 -0.73 4.35
C GLY A 349 -9.93 -0.34 3.21
N VAL A 350 -10.09 -0.97 2.05
CA VAL A 350 -9.24 -0.73 0.86
C VAL A 350 -9.88 0.24 -0.11
N THR A 351 -11.20 0.14 -0.33
CA THR A 351 -11.95 1.10 -1.17
C THR A 351 -12.29 2.38 -0.41
N SER A 352 -12.45 2.29 0.91
CA SER A 352 -12.70 3.45 1.78
C SER A 352 -12.40 3.13 3.24
N ARG A 353 -12.14 4.19 4.03
CA ARG A 353 -11.95 4.12 5.49
C ARG A 353 -13.25 4.05 6.29
N PHE A 354 -14.40 3.97 5.62
CA PHE A 354 -15.71 4.14 6.26
C PHE A 354 -15.94 3.09 7.36
N TRP A 355 -15.76 1.80 7.04
CA TRP A 355 -15.98 0.73 8.00
C TRP A 355 -14.90 0.67 9.08
N ASP A 356 -13.67 1.08 8.78
CA ASP A 356 -12.63 1.25 9.79
C ASP A 356 -13.04 2.28 10.86
N ARG A 357 -13.65 3.40 10.47
CA ARG A 357 -14.18 4.39 11.43
C ARG A 357 -15.36 3.86 12.22
N VAL A 358 -16.28 3.17 11.55
CA VAL A 358 -17.47 2.60 12.19
C VAL A 358 -17.10 1.55 13.23
N PHE A 359 -16.09 0.72 12.96
CA PHE A 359 -15.69 -0.39 13.82
C PHE A 359 -14.40 -0.14 14.62
N GLY A 360 -13.86 1.09 14.58
CA GLY A 360 -12.71 1.50 15.39
C GLY A 360 -11.39 0.84 15.02
N THR A 361 -11.16 0.54 13.73
CA THR A 361 -9.93 -0.06 13.19
C THR A 361 -9.17 0.88 12.27
N GLU A 362 -9.38 2.20 12.40
CA GLU A 362 -8.71 3.19 11.56
C GLU A 362 -7.22 3.32 11.93
N LEU A 363 -6.34 3.30 10.92
CA LEU A 363 -4.93 3.66 11.12
C LEU A 363 -4.84 5.13 11.54
N LEU A 364 -4.38 5.35 12.77
CA LEU A 364 -4.14 6.70 13.28
C LEU A 364 -2.78 7.20 12.78
N PRO A 365 -2.66 8.50 12.44
CA PRO A 365 -1.36 9.08 12.12
C PRO A 365 -0.42 8.87 13.31
N VAL A 366 0.82 8.43 13.04
CA VAL A 366 1.87 8.44 14.05
C VAL A 366 2.15 9.91 14.39
N VAL A 367 1.50 10.41 15.43
CA VAL A 367 1.84 11.72 16.00
C VAL A 367 3.23 11.54 16.60
N LYS A 368 4.25 12.13 15.94
CA LYS A 368 5.56 12.31 16.58
C LYS A 368 5.32 13.16 17.81
N THR A 369 5.24 12.54 18.97
CA THR A 369 5.32 13.26 20.25
C THR A 369 6.74 13.81 20.33
N ASN A 370 6.85 15.14 20.27
CA ASN A 370 8.09 15.89 20.42
C ASN A 370 8.85 15.53 21.69
#